data_AF-A0A3M2Z144-F1
#
_entry.id   AF-A0A3M2Z144-F1
#
_cell.length_a   1.000
_cell.length_b   1.000
_cell.length_c   1.000
_cell.angle_alpha   90.00
_cell.angle_beta   90.00
_cell.angle_gamma   90.00
#
_symmetry.space_group_name_H-M   'P 1'
#
loop_
_entity.id
_entity.type
_entity.pdbx_description
1 polymer ?
#
loop_
_entity_poly.entity_id
_entity_poly.type
_entity_poly.pdbx_seq_one_letter_code
_entity_poly.pdbx_strand_id
1 'polypeptide(L)'
;AQALDALGQRCGIVGTLGTGFYGALQSGRHTTPDPIAVQAALTDLRKAGARAVAMEVSSHGLDQGRATALAFDVAVLTNLSRDHLDYHGTMEAYAAAKAKLFAWPNLNCRVINLDDDFGRELAGLKQESRLITYSQLDSSAYLYCRDAKFDDDGVRATLVTPQGEHFLRSSLLGRFNLSNVLAAVGALLGL
;
A
#
# COMPACT_ATOMS: atom_id res chain seq x y z
N ALA A 1 -5.56 -4.60 5.89
CA ALA A 1 -5.91 -5.13 7.22
C ALA A 1 -7.38 -5.50 7.33
N GLN A 2 -8.32 -4.56 7.46
CA GLN A 2 -9.74 -4.87 7.64
C GLN A 2 -10.32 -5.84 6.59
N ALA A 3 -9.95 -5.68 5.31
CA ALA A 3 -10.39 -6.59 4.25
C ALA A 3 -9.82 -8.02 4.41
N LEU A 4 -8.58 -8.18 4.88
CA LEU A 4 -7.99 -9.49 5.18
C LEU A 4 -8.67 -10.14 6.39
N ASP A 5 -8.98 -9.36 7.42
CA ASP A 5 -9.76 -9.84 8.58
C ASP A 5 -11.14 -10.36 8.14
N ALA A 6 -11.83 -9.64 7.24
CA ALA A 6 -13.11 -10.07 6.67
C ALA A 6 -13.00 -11.36 5.85
N LEU A 7 -11.83 -11.65 5.28
CA LEU A 7 -11.50 -12.91 4.58
C LEU A 7 -10.99 -14.01 5.52
N GLY A 8 -11.05 -13.82 6.84
CA GLY A 8 -10.58 -14.79 7.84
C GLY A 8 -9.05 -14.85 8.00
N GLN A 9 -8.32 -13.93 7.37
CA GLN A 9 -6.87 -13.80 7.52
C GLN A 9 -6.53 -12.67 8.48
N ARG A 10 -6.40 -13.02 9.76
CA ARG A 10 -6.12 -12.03 10.81
C ARG A 10 -4.89 -11.20 10.48
N CYS A 11 -5.03 -9.88 10.38
CA CYS A 11 -4.00 -9.00 9.84
C CYS A 11 -3.51 -7.97 10.88
N GLY A 12 -2.20 -7.98 11.14
CA GLY A 12 -1.54 -6.95 11.93
C GLY A 12 -1.36 -5.66 11.13
N ILE A 13 -1.25 -4.54 11.84
CA ILE A 13 -0.97 -3.21 11.28
C ILE A 13 0.31 -2.69 11.92
N VAL A 14 1.19 -2.10 11.11
CA VAL A 14 2.36 -1.33 11.56
C VAL A 14 2.33 0.00 10.79
N GLY A 15 2.17 1.12 11.47
CA GLY A 15 2.14 2.41 10.80
C GLY A 15 2.05 3.60 11.73
N THR A 16 1.72 4.76 11.17
CA THR A 16 1.68 6.04 11.88
C THR A 16 0.77 6.03 13.11
N LEU A 17 -0.37 5.34 13.03
CA LEU A 17 -1.31 5.23 14.15
C LEU A 17 -0.87 4.23 15.23
N GLY A 18 0.16 3.43 14.96
CA GLY A 18 0.70 2.45 15.89
C GLY A 18 0.87 1.06 15.32
N THR A 19 1.10 0.11 16.21
CA THR A 19 1.26 -1.32 15.91
C THR A 19 0.21 -2.14 16.66
N GLY A 20 -0.44 -3.09 15.99
CA GLY A 20 -1.44 -3.95 16.62
C GLY A 20 -2.47 -4.49 15.63
N PHE A 21 -3.68 -4.74 16.11
CA PHE A 21 -4.83 -5.10 15.27
C PHE A 21 -5.77 -3.90 15.12
N TYR A 22 -6.61 -3.93 14.09
CA TYR A 22 -7.65 -2.90 13.93
C TYR A 22 -8.52 -2.79 15.19
N GLY A 23 -8.70 -1.58 15.71
CA GLY A 23 -9.41 -1.31 16.98
C GLY A 23 -8.58 -1.55 18.26
N ALA A 24 -7.34 -2.02 18.16
CA ALA A 24 -6.45 -2.30 19.29
C ALA A 24 -4.98 -1.99 18.95
N LEU A 25 -4.74 -0.77 18.45
CA LEU A 25 -3.39 -0.28 18.12
C LEU A 25 -2.70 0.30 19.35
N GLN A 26 -1.42 -0.01 19.51
CA GLN A 26 -0.54 0.63 20.47
C GLN A 26 0.27 1.71 19.76
N SER A 27 0.20 2.96 20.26
CA SER A 27 0.86 4.10 19.64
C SER A 27 2.37 3.89 19.52
N GLY A 28 2.91 4.14 18.34
CA GLY A 28 4.33 4.10 18.04
C GLY A 28 4.95 5.49 17.95
N ARG A 29 6.29 5.56 17.94
CA ARG A 29 7.03 6.82 17.71
C ARG A 29 7.30 7.13 16.24
N HIS A 30 7.27 6.11 15.38
CA HIS A 30 7.62 6.23 13.97
C HIS A 30 6.62 5.48 13.11
N THR A 31 6.31 6.03 11.94
CA THR A 31 5.55 5.34 10.88
C THR A 31 6.18 4.00 10.51
N THR A 32 7.51 3.98 10.39
CA THR A 32 8.31 2.77 10.19
C THR A 32 9.25 2.63 11.40
N PRO A 33 9.02 1.65 12.30
CA PRO A 33 9.89 1.40 13.45
C PRO A 33 11.34 1.12 13.03
N ASP A 34 12.30 1.26 13.95
CA ASP A 34 13.69 0.88 13.69
C ASP A 34 13.84 -0.64 13.42
N PRO A 35 14.99 -1.10 12.86
CA PRO A 35 15.15 -2.49 12.46
C PRO A 35 14.89 -3.53 13.56
N ILE A 36 15.19 -3.21 14.83
CA ILE A 36 15.00 -4.14 15.95
C ILE A 36 13.53 -4.11 16.38
N ALA A 37 12.96 -2.91 16.53
CA ALA A 37 11.58 -2.73 16.92
C ALA A 37 10.60 -3.35 15.93
N VAL A 38 10.86 -3.26 14.62
CA VAL A 38 9.99 -3.87 13.61
C VAL A 38 10.01 -5.41 13.69
N GLN A 39 11.16 -6.02 13.94
CA GLN A 39 11.27 -7.48 14.11
C GLN A 39 10.56 -7.96 15.39
N ALA A 40 10.68 -7.20 16.48
CA ALA A 40 9.95 -7.46 17.72
C ALA A 40 8.43 -7.36 17.50
N ALA A 41 7.96 -6.28 16.87
CA ALA A 41 6.56 -6.06 16.53
C ALA A 41 5.98 -7.21 15.68
N LEU A 42 6.68 -7.63 14.64
CA LEU A 42 6.25 -8.75 13.79
C LEU A 42 6.19 -10.07 14.57
N THR A 43 7.14 -10.30 15.47
CA THR A 43 7.15 -11.47 16.35
C THR A 43 5.93 -11.49 17.27
N ASP A 44 5.61 -10.36 17.88
CA ASP A 44 4.48 -10.23 18.80
C ASP A 44 3.14 -10.36 18.06
N LEU A 45 2.99 -9.73 16.89
CA LEU A 45 1.83 -9.90 16.02
C LEU A 45 1.63 -11.37 15.62
N ARG A 46 2.71 -12.07 15.23
CA ARG A 46 2.66 -13.49 14.90
C ARG A 46 2.23 -14.34 16.10
N LYS A 47 2.80 -14.11 17.29
CA LYS A 47 2.41 -14.80 18.53
C LYS A 47 0.94 -14.55 18.88
N ALA A 48 0.43 -13.35 18.61
CA ALA A 48 -0.97 -12.98 18.79
C ALA A 48 -1.89 -13.52 17.69
N GLY A 49 -1.38 -14.30 16.73
CA GLY A 49 -2.16 -15.01 15.73
C GLY A 49 -2.34 -14.27 14.40
N ALA A 50 -1.57 -13.21 14.13
CA ALA A 50 -1.55 -12.60 12.80
C ALA A 50 -1.09 -13.62 11.74
N ARG A 51 -1.73 -13.59 10.58
CA ARG A 51 -1.40 -14.36 9.37
C ARG A 51 -0.83 -13.48 8.26
N ALA A 52 -1.10 -12.17 8.32
CA ALA A 52 -0.56 -11.16 7.44
C ALA A 52 -0.24 -9.88 8.24
N VAL A 53 0.57 -8.99 7.67
CA VAL A 53 0.81 -7.65 8.22
C VAL A 53 0.71 -6.63 7.10
N ALA A 54 -0.11 -5.59 7.28
CA ALA A 54 -0.11 -4.41 6.45
C ALA A 54 0.75 -3.34 7.12
N MET A 55 1.79 -2.88 6.43
CA MET A 55 2.82 -2.00 7.00
C MET A 55 2.99 -0.72 6.17
N GLU A 56 3.00 0.44 6.84
CA GLU A 56 3.44 1.70 6.25
C GLU A 56 4.98 1.75 6.21
N VAL A 57 5.52 1.89 5.01
CA VAL A 57 6.96 1.93 4.76
C VAL A 57 7.34 3.33 4.26
N SER A 58 7.84 4.16 5.18
CA SER A 58 8.25 5.54 4.91
C SER A 58 9.54 5.60 4.08
N SER A 59 9.73 6.68 3.33
CA SER A 59 10.99 6.92 2.59
C SER A 59 12.19 7.04 3.53
N HIS A 60 12.02 7.68 4.70
CA HIS A 60 13.00 7.70 5.77
C HIS A 60 13.36 6.28 6.23
N GLY A 61 12.36 5.41 6.43
CA GLY A 61 12.58 4.04 6.83
C GLY A 61 13.36 3.22 5.79
N LEU A 62 13.06 3.39 4.50
CA LEU A 62 13.80 2.75 3.41
C LEU A 62 15.23 3.27 3.31
N ASP A 63 15.41 4.59 3.42
CA ASP A 63 16.70 5.22 3.29
C ASP A 63 17.66 4.87 4.44
N GLN A 64 17.12 4.75 5.65
CA GLN A 64 17.87 4.39 6.86
C GLN A 64 17.99 2.87 7.08
N GLY A 65 17.49 2.05 6.16
CA GLY A 65 17.57 0.59 6.26
C GLY A 65 16.71 -0.04 7.36
N ARG A 66 15.65 0.65 7.81
CA ARG A 66 14.76 0.16 8.89
C ARG A 66 14.01 -1.12 8.52
N ALA A 67 13.74 -1.29 7.23
CA ALA A 67 13.02 -2.44 6.69
C ALA A 67 13.94 -3.49 6.03
N THR A 68 15.26 -3.32 6.03
CA THR A 68 16.21 -4.11 5.22
C THR A 68 16.12 -5.62 5.45
N ALA A 69 15.83 -6.06 6.68
CA ALA A 69 15.72 -7.47 7.03
C ALA A 69 14.30 -8.06 6.85
N LEU A 70 13.39 -7.32 6.22
CA LEU A 70 12.02 -7.77 5.96
C LEU A 70 11.90 -8.41 4.58
N ALA A 71 11.11 -9.47 4.50
CA ALA A 71 10.59 -9.97 3.24
C ALA A 71 9.19 -9.39 3.03
N PHE A 72 8.99 -8.70 1.90
CA PHE A 72 7.69 -8.18 1.50
C PHE A 72 7.12 -9.07 0.39
N ASP A 73 5.87 -9.51 0.55
CA ASP A 73 5.15 -10.21 -0.52
C ASP A 73 4.59 -9.22 -1.55
N VAL A 74 4.02 -8.11 -1.07
CA VAL A 74 3.35 -7.11 -1.90
C VAL A 74 3.82 -5.70 -1.54
N ALA A 75 4.23 -4.91 -2.54
CA ALA A 75 4.55 -3.50 -2.40
C ALA A 75 3.47 -2.66 -3.09
N VAL A 76 2.98 -1.61 -2.43
CA VAL A 76 1.89 -0.77 -2.95
C VAL A 76 2.35 0.68 -3.05
N LEU A 77 2.27 1.29 -4.24
CA LEU A 77 2.42 2.74 -4.41
C LEU A 77 1.04 3.38 -4.45
N THR A 78 0.80 4.34 -3.55
CA THR A 78 -0.40 5.19 -3.59
C THR A 78 -0.22 6.39 -4.49
N ASN A 79 0.78 7.24 -4.21
CA ASN A 79 1.20 8.40 -5.02
C ASN A 79 2.56 8.91 -4.54
N LEU A 80 3.16 9.83 -5.29
CA LEU A 80 4.30 10.63 -4.87
C LEU A 80 4.04 12.11 -5.16
N SER A 81 3.94 12.92 -4.11
CA SER A 81 3.86 14.38 -4.20
C SER A 81 4.94 15.03 -3.33
N ARG A 82 5.12 16.36 -3.46
CA ARG A 82 6.16 17.10 -2.73
C ARG A 82 5.98 16.98 -1.22
N ASP A 83 6.91 16.28 -0.59
CA ASP A 83 7.01 16.10 0.86
C ASP A 83 8.47 15.75 1.23
N HIS A 84 8.83 15.87 2.51
CA HIS A 84 10.11 15.42 3.08
C HIS A 84 11.38 15.94 2.38
N LEU A 85 11.33 17.09 1.69
CA LEU A 85 12.49 17.68 1.02
C LEU A 85 13.51 18.28 1.99
N ASP A 86 13.10 18.56 3.22
CA ASP A 86 13.98 18.90 4.34
C ASP A 86 14.95 17.76 4.67
N TYR A 87 14.55 16.50 4.45
CA TYR A 87 15.39 15.33 4.61
C TYR A 87 16.06 14.89 3.31
N HIS A 88 15.29 14.69 2.23
CA HIS A 88 15.80 14.12 0.98
C HIS A 88 16.52 15.14 0.09
N GLY A 89 16.35 16.44 0.35
CA GLY A 89 16.91 17.54 -0.44
C GLY A 89 16.18 17.77 -1.77
N THR A 90 15.95 16.72 -2.57
CA THR A 90 15.31 16.81 -3.88
C THR A 90 14.19 15.79 -4.08
N MET A 91 13.30 16.05 -5.05
CA MET A 91 12.22 15.12 -5.40
C MET A 91 12.76 13.81 -5.97
N GLU A 92 13.86 13.86 -6.71
CA GLU A 92 14.52 12.71 -7.30
C GLU A 92 15.10 11.79 -6.22
N ALA A 93 15.74 12.35 -5.20
CA ALA A 93 16.24 11.59 -4.06
C ALA A 93 15.09 10.94 -3.25
N TYR A 94 14.00 11.68 -3.04
CA TYR A 94 12.81 11.16 -2.39
C TYR A 94 12.14 10.02 -3.18
N ALA A 95 12.00 10.18 -4.49
CA ALA A 95 11.48 9.17 -5.40
C ALA A 95 12.37 7.91 -5.39
N ALA A 96 13.68 8.08 -5.51
CA ALA A 96 14.65 6.99 -5.46
C ALA A 96 14.60 6.22 -4.14
N ALA A 97 14.40 6.91 -3.01
CA ALA A 97 14.23 6.26 -1.71
C ALA A 97 12.98 5.37 -1.67
N LYS A 98 11.84 5.83 -2.21
CA LYS A 98 10.63 4.98 -2.30
C LYS A 98 10.74 3.86 -3.32
N ALA A 99 11.42 4.10 -4.45
CA ALA A 99 11.61 3.11 -5.51
C ALA A 99 12.30 1.83 -5.01
N LYS A 100 13.13 1.93 -3.97
CA LYS A 100 13.78 0.78 -3.29
C LYS A 100 12.78 -0.32 -2.95
N LEU A 101 11.59 0.01 -2.43
CA LEU A 101 10.57 -0.97 -2.06
C LEU A 101 10.01 -1.75 -3.27
N PHE A 102 10.01 -1.15 -4.45
CA PHE A 102 9.48 -1.75 -5.68
C PHE A 102 10.54 -2.53 -6.46
N ALA A 103 11.78 -2.57 -5.98
CA ALA A 103 12.85 -3.44 -6.46
C ALA A 103 13.31 -4.41 -5.35
N TRP A 104 12.44 -4.65 -4.36
CA TRP A 104 12.80 -5.45 -3.19
C TRP A 104 13.07 -6.91 -3.58
N PRO A 105 14.12 -7.55 -3.04
CA PRO A 105 14.43 -8.94 -3.35
C PRO A 105 13.26 -9.88 -3.04
N ASN A 106 12.97 -10.79 -3.96
CA ASN A 106 11.90 -11.81 -3.85
C ASN A 106 10.50 -11.23 -3.66
N LEU A 107 10.26 -9.97 -4.04
CA LEU A 107 8.94 -9.38 -4.03
C LEU A 107 8.01 -10.12 -5.00
N ASN A 108 6.88 -10.64 -4.52
CA ASN A 108 5.95 -11.38 -5.36
C ASN A 108 5.17 -10.44 -6.28
N CYS A 109 4.68 -9.32 -5.75
CA CYS A 109 3.83 -8.39 -6.50
C CYS A 109 4.09 -6.91 -6.18
N ARG A 110 4.01 -6.08 -7.22
CA ARG A 110 3.95 -4.62 -7.14
C ARG A 110 2.57 -4.14 -7.56
N VAL A 111 1.93 -3.35 -6.71
CA VAL A 111 0.64 -2.71 -6.96
C VAL A 111 0.88 -1.21 -7.15
N ILE A 112 0.63 -0.70 -8.35
CA ILE A 112 1.08 0.63 -8.76
C ILE A 112 -0.09 1.48 -9.26
N ASN A 113 -0.20 2.70 -8.72
CA ASN A 113 -1.15 3.70 -9.21
C ASN A 113 -0.69 4.31 -10.54
N LEU A 114 -1.46 4.14 -11.62
CA LEU A 114 -1.17 4.78 -12.90
C LEU A 114 -1.70 6.22 -13.01
N ASP A 115 -2.49 6.69 -12.04
CA ASP A 115 -2.89 8.11 -11.99
C ASP A 115 -1.72 9.03 -11.59
N ASP A 116 -0.64 8.46 -11.06
CA ASP A 116 0.54 9.14 -10.55
C ASP A 116 1.72 9.05 -11.55
N ASP A 117 2.42 10.17 -11.78
CA ASP A 117 3.57 10.22 -12.72
C ASP A 117 4.68 9.26 -12.32
N PHE A 118 5.10 9.27 -11.06
CA PHE A 118 6.11 8.35 -10.54
C PHE A 118 5.63 6.90 -10.58
N GLY A 119 4.34 6.67 -10.36
CA GLY A 119 3.72 5.36 -10.58
C GLY A 119 3.83 4.87 -12.02
N ARG A 120 3.57 5.72 -13.02
CA ARG A 120 3.79 5.37 -14.44
C ARG A 120 5.25 5.02 -14.73
N GLU A 121 6.20 5.76 -14.18
CA GLU A 121 7.62 5.45 -14.29
C GLU A 121 7.95 4.07 -13.69
N LEU A 122 7.51 3.79 -12.46
CA LEU A 122 7.75 2.50 -11.79
C LEU A 122 7.11 1.31 -12.53
N ALA A 123 5.93 1.50 -13.12
CA ALA A 123 5.25 0.47 -13.90
C ALA A 123 6.01 0.14 -15.20
N GLY A 124 6.72 1.11 -15.78
CA GLY A 124 7.57 0.91 -16.95
C GLY A 124 8.89 0.16 -16.66
N LEU A 125 9.30 0.04 -15.39
CA LEU A 125 10.50 -0.68 -15.00
C LEU A 125 10.27 -2.20 -15.01
N LYS A 126 11.14 -2.92 -15.74
CA LYS A 126 11.17 -4.39 -15.73
C LYS A 126 11.64 -4.89 -14.36
N GLN A 127 10.84 -5.76 -13.74
CA GLN A 127 11.13 -6.44 -12.48
C GLN A 127 10.63 -7.89 -12.56
N GLU A 128 11.18 -8.77 -11.73
CA GLU A 128 10.74 -10.17 -11.64
C GLU A 128 9.36 -10.32 -10.99
N SER A 129 9.01 -9.39 -10.08
CA SER A 129 7.69 -9.34 -9.42
C SER A 129 6.55 -9.15 -10.43
N ARG A 130 5.40 -9.79 -10.18
CA ARG A 130 4.16 -9.52 -10.92
C ARG A 130 3.75 -8.05 -10.75
N LEU A 131 3.21 -7.45 -11.82
CA LEU A 131 2.70 -6.08 -11.79
C LEU A 131 1.15 -6.09 -11.80
N ILE A 132 0.55 -5.38 -10.84
CA ILE A 132 -0.87 -5.02 -10.82
C ILE A 132 -0.95 -3.50 -10.88
N THR A 133 -1.42 -2.96 -11.98
CA THR A 133 -1.67 -1.52 -12.10
C THR A 133 -3.10 -1.19 -11.69
N TYR A 134 -3.30 -0.05 -11.06
CA TYR A 134 -4.63 0.47 -10.81
C TYR A 134 -4.79 1.93 -11.20
N SER A 135 -6.01 2.34 -11.53
CA SER A 135 -6.30 3.71 -11.93
C SER A 135 -7.77 4.07 -11.77
N GLN A 136 -8.07 5.33 -11.48
CA GLN A 136 -9.43 5.87 -11.59
C GLN A 136 -9.77 6.38 -12.99
N LEU A 137 -8.75 6.63 -13.84
CA LEU A 137 -8.86 7.39 -15.08
C LEU A 137 -8.53 6.56 -16.33
N ASP A 138 -7.68 5.55 -16.19
CA ASP A 138 -7.14 4.72 -17.26
C ASP A 138 -7.73 3.32 -17.23
N SER A 139 -8.62 3.04 -18.18
CA SER A 139 -9.27 1.73 -18.33
C SER A 139 -8.36 0.63 -18.87
N SER A 140 -7.10 0.96 -19.23
CA SER A 140 -6.09 -0.04 -19.59
C SER A 140 -5.37 -0.63 -18.36
N ALA A 141 -5.56 -0.04 -17.17
CA ALA A 141 -5.02 -0.58 -15.93
C ALA A 141 -5.60 -1.97 -15.62
N TYR A 142 -4.82 -2.80 -14.91
CA TYR A 142 -5.25 -4.14 -14.49
C TYR A 142 -6.52 -4.07 -13.61
N LEU A 143 -6.61 -3.06 -12.75
CA LEU A 143 -7.75 -2.76 -11.89
C LEU A 143 -8.17 -1.30 -12.09
N TYR A 144 -9.38 -1.05 -12.54
CA TYR A 144 -9.87 0.33 -12.68
C TYR A 144 -11.32 0.46 -12.23
N CYS A 145 -11.84 1.69 -12.22
CA CYS A 145 -13.23 1.94 -11.90
C CYS A 145 -13.97 2.68 -13.03
N ARG A 146 -15.27 2.43 -13.13
CA ARG A 146 -16.22 3.18 -13.96
C ARG A 146 -17.35 3.73 -13.09
N ASP A 147 -18.07 4.71 -13.63
CA ASP A 147 -19.29 5.26 -13.03
C ASP A 147 -19.11 5.73 -11.57
N ALA A 148 -17.93 6.23 -11.24
CA ALA A 148 -17.61 6.71 -9.90
C ALA A 148 -18.46 7.93 -9.55
N LYS A 149 -19.33 7.79 -8.55
CA LYS A 149 -20.16 8.84 -7.97
C LYS A 149 -19.71 9.11 -6.54
N PHE A 150 -19.61 10.39 -6.21
CA PHE A 150 -19.18 10.88 -4.91
C PHE A 150 -20.29 11.75 -4.33
N ASP A 151 -20.64 11.50 -3.08
CA ASP A 151 -21.64 12.23 -2.32
C ASP A 151 -21.30 12.19 -0.83
N ASP A 152 -22.18 12.78 0.00
CA ASP A 152 -21.99 12.85 1.44
C ASP A 152 -22.08 11.48 2.15
N ASP A 153 -22.59 10.45 1.47
CA ASP A 153 -22.61 9.07 1.97
C ASP A 153 -21.34 8.27 1.60
N GLY A 154 -20.44 8.86 0.81
CA GLY A 154 -19.17 8.25 0.41
C GLY A 154 -19.00 8.13 -1.11
N VAL A 155 -18.55 6.95 -1.54
CA VAL A 155 -18.26 6.64 -2.94
C VAL A 155 -18.97 5.38 -3.40
N ARG A 156 -19.54 5.45 -4.61
CA ARG A 156 -20.09 4.32 -5.35
C ARG A 156 -19.39 4.24 -6.70
N ALA A 157 -18.94 3.05 -7.08
CA ALA A 157 -18.28 2.83 -8.36
C ALA A 157 -18.42 1.38 -8.81
N THR A 158 -18.25 1.13 -10.10
CA THR A 158 -18.06 -0.23 -10.62
C THR A 158 -16.57 -0.49 -10.72
N LEU A 159 -16.04 -1.46 -9.97
CA LEU A 159 -14.68 -1.95 -10.10
C LEU A 159 -14.59 -2.94 -11.24
N VAL A 160 -13.64 -2.75 -12.14
CA VAL A 160 -13.35 -3.67 -13.23
C VAL A 160 -12.02 -4.35 -12.95
N THR A 161 -12.05 -5.67 -12.91
CA THR A 161 -10.89 -6.54 -12.69
C THR A 161 -10.85 -7.63 -13.77
N PRO A 162 -9.76 -8.39 -13.91
CA PRO A 162 -9.74 -9.53 -14.83
C PRO A 162 -10.65 -10.67 -14.40
N GLN A 163 -11.14 -10.66 -13.15
CA GLN A 163 -12.11 -11.62 -12.64
C GLN A 163 -13.57 -11.21 -12.94
N GLY A 164 -13.77 -10.00 -13.44
CA GLY A 164 -15.09 -9.44 -13.74
C GLY A 164 -15.32 -8.09 -13.09
N GLU A 165 -16.58 -7.66 -13.18
CA GLU A 165 -17.05 -6.38 -12.67
C GLU A 165 -17.75 -6.53 -11.33
N HIS A 166 -17.46 -5.63 -10.39
CA HIS A 166 -17.99 -5.66 -9.04
C HIS A 166 -18.45 -4.28 -8.60
N PHE A 167 -19.60 -4.19 -7.95
CA PHE A 167 -20.07 -2.93 -7.40
C PHE A 167 -19.40 -2.62 -6.07
N LEU A 168 -18.80 -1.43 -5.97
CA LEU A 168 -18.22 -0.90 -4.75
C LEU A 168 -19.16 0.14 -4.14
N ARG A 169 -19.38 0.01 -2.82
CA ARG A 169 -19.90 1.07 -1.96
C ARG A 169 -18.95 1.23 -0.78
N SER A 170 -18.42 2.42 -0.58
CA SER A 170 -17.56 2.76 0.55
C SER A 170 -18.07 4.05 1.19
N SER A 171 -18.06 4.12 2.53
CA SER A 171 -18.40 5.34 3.27
C SER A 171 -17.26 6.36 3.33
N LEU A 172 -16.10 6.03 2.74
CA LEU A 172 -14.96 6.95 2.70
C LEU A 172 -15.20 8.06 1.69
N LEU A 173 -15.05 9.30 2.13
CA LEU A 173 -15.29 10.49 1.32
C LEU A 173 -14.09 10.83 0.42
N GLY A 174 -14.39 11.35 -0.77
CA GLY A 174 -13.40 11.94 -1.67
C GLY A 174 -12.72 10.96 -2.62
N ARG A 175 -12.26 11.51 -3.75
CA ARG A 175 -11.63 10.75 -4.86
C ARG A 175 -10.38 10.00 -4.43
N PHE A 176 -9.54 10.59 -3.58
CA PHE A 176 -8.31 9.94 -3.12
C PHE A 176 -8.60 8.64 -2.34
N ASN A 177 -9.73 8.55 -1.63
CA ASN A 177 -10.12 7.34 -0.95
C ASN A 177 -10.58 6.23 -1.91
N LEU A 178 -11.13 6.58 -3.07
CA LEU A 178 -11.37 5.58 -4.12
C LEU A 178 -10.03 4.99 -4.61
N SER A 179 -9.01 5.81 -4.88
CA SER A 179 -7.66 5.29 -5.17
C SER A 179 -7.11 4.39 -4.07
N ASN A 180 -7.29 4.75 -2.79
CA ASN A 180 -6.83 3.93 -1.67
C ASN A 180 -7.57 2.58 -1.59
N VAL A 181 -8.88 2.57 -1.90
CA VAL A 181 -9.65 1.32 -2.00
C VAL A 181 -9.16 0.47 -3.17
N LEU A 182 -8.91 1.06 -4.35
CA LEU A 182 -8.31 0.34 -5.48
C LEU A 182 -6.94 -0.23 -5.11
N ALA A 183 -6.10 0.53 -4.42
CA ALA A 183 -4.80 0.06 -3.93
C ALA A 183 -4.94 -1.16 -3.00
N ALA A 184 -5.90 -1.12 -2.07
CA ALA A 184 -6.18 -2.22 -1.16
C ALA A 184 -6.71 -3.47 -1.89
N VAL A 185 -7.60 -3.31 -2.88
CA VAL A 185 -8.08 -4.41 -3.73
C VAL A 185 -6.94 -4.98 -4.57
N GLY A 186 -6.09 -4.13 -5.15
CA GLY A 186 -4.91 -4.54 -5.90
C GLY A 186 -3.93 -5.35 -5.03
N ALA A 187 -3.75 -4.95 -3.76
CA ALA A 187 -2.94 -5.71 -2.80
C ALA A 187 -3.53 -7.10 -2.52
N LEU A 188 -4.85 -7.21 -2.35
CA LEU A 188 -5.52 -8.51 -2.17
C LEU A 188 -5.40 -9.43 -3.39
N LEU A 189 -5.44 -8.87 -4.61
CA LEU A 189 -5.25 -9.62 -5.86
C LEU A 189 -3.79 -10.05 -6.11
N GLY A 190 -2.85 -9.42 -5.40
CA GLY A 190 -1.41 -9.69 -5.47
C GLY A 190 -0.90 -10.68 -4.41
N LEU A 191 -1.74 -11.02 -3.42
CA LEU A 191 -1.51 -12.10 -2.45
C LEU A 191 -1.88 -13.46 -3.06
#